data_AF-A0A8M1MWQ5-F1
#
_entry.id   AF-A0A8M1MWQ5-F1
#
_cell.length_a   1.000
_cell.length_b   1.000
_cell.length_c   1.000
_cell.angle_alpha   90.00
_cell.angle_beta   90.00
_cell.angle_gamma   90.00
#
_symmetry.space_group_name_H-M   'P 1'
#
loop_
_entity.id
_entity.type
_entity.pdbx_description
1 polymer ?
#
loop_
_entity_poly.entity_id
_entity_poly.type
_entity_poly.pdbx_seq_one_letter_code
_entity_poly.pdbx_strand_id
1 'polypeptide(L)'
;MSNRVVCREASHAGSWYTASGPQLNAQLEGWLSQVQSTKRPARAIIAPHKDEFTIIPVLVGALSESKEQEFGKLFSKYLADPSNLFVVSSDFCHWGQRFRYSYYDESQGEIYRSIEHLDKMGMSIIEQLDPVSFSNYLKKYHNTICGRHPIGVLLNAITELQKNGMNMSFSFLNYAQSSQCRNWQDSSVSYAAGALTVH
;
A
#
# COMPACT_ATOMS: atom_id res chain seq x y z
N MET A 1 1.26 -30.49 -26.23
CA MET A 1 2.00 -29.26 -25.85
C MET A 1 1.64 -28.96 -24.40
N SER A 2 2.61 -29.05 -23.50
CA SER A 2 2.39 -28.87 -22.06
C SER A 2 2.00 -27.42 -21.76
N ASN A 3 0.80 -27.20 -21.19
CA ASN A 3 0.40 -25.94 -20.58
C ASN A 3 1.33 -25.65 -19.39
N ARG A 4 2.50 -25.06 -19.64
CA ARG A 4 3.32 -24.49 -18.58
C ARG A 4 2.54 -23.32 -17.99
N VAL A 5 2.02 -23.51 -16.78
CA VAL A 5 1.56 -22.40 -15.95
C VAL A 5 2.75 -21.45 -15.80
N VAL A 6 2.63 -20.26 -16.39
CA VAL A 6 3.63 -19.19 -16.24
C VAL A 6 3.49 -18.67 -14.81
N CYS A 7 4.20 -19.29 -13.88
CA CYS A 7 4.37 -18.74 -12.53
C CYS A 7 5.42 -17.64 -12.62
N ARG A 8 5.06 -16.41 -12.23
CA ARG A 8 6.03 -15.31 -12.16
C ARG A 8 6.96 -15.57 -10.99
N GLU A 9 8.26 -15.38 -11.21
CA GLU A 9 9.21 -15.40 -10.10
C GLU A 9 8.87 -14.29 -9.11
N ALA A 10 9.02 -14.59 -7.83
CA ALA A 10 8.69 -13.67 -6.77
C ALA A 10 9.79 -12.60 -6.68
N SER A 11 9.48 -11.38 -7.10
CA SER A 11 10.47 -10.29 -7.26
C SER A 11 11.18 -9.86 -5.97
N HIS A 12 10.68 -10.27 -4.81
CA HIS A 12 11.21 -9.92 -3.48
C HIS A 12 11.70 -11.13 -2.67
N ALA A 13 11.75 -12.31 -3.28
CA ALA A 13 12.40 -13.47 -2.68
C ALA A 13 13.89 -13.15 -2.47
N GLY A 14 14.39 -13.38 -1.26
CA GLY A 14 15.78 -13.10 -0.86
C GLY A 14 16.03 -11.67 -0.39
N SER A 15 15.04 -10.77 -0.45
CA SER A 15 15.12 -9.45 0.16
C SER A 15 14.22 -9.32 1.39
N TRP A 16 12.92 -9.59 1.23
CA TRP A 16 11.92 -9.42 2.31
C TRP A 16 11.61 -10.72 3.04
N TYR A 17 11.85 -11.84 2.39
CA TYR A 17 11.66 -13.20 2.92
C TYR A 17 12.64 -14.13 2.21
N THR A 18 12.79 -15.37 2.69
CA THR A 18 13.74 -16.31 2.07
C THR A 18 13.42 -16.58 0.61
N ALA A 19 14.44 -16.58 -0.25
CA ALA A 19 14.29 -16.96 -1.66
C ALA A 19 14.04 -18.46 -1.87
N SER A 20 14.32 -19.28 -0.85
CA SER A 20 14.14 -20.72 -0.93
C SER A 20 12.66 -21.06 -0.74
N GLY A 21 12.00 -21.47 -1.83
CA GLY A 21 10.61 -21.94 -1.80
C GLY A 21 10.36 -23.02 -0.74
N PRO A 22 11.18 -24.09 -0.65
CA PRO A 22 11.03 -25.09 0.41
C PRO A 22 11.18 -24.53 1.83
N GLN A 23 12.11 -23.60 2.03
CA GLN A 23 12.31 -22.98 3.34
C GLN A 23 11.16 -22.06 3.72
N LEU A 24 10.67 -21.26 2.77
CA LEU A 24 9.50 -20.42 2.94
C LEU A 24 8.27 -21.28 3.24
N ASN A 25 8.08 -22.37 2.50
CA ASN A 25 6.98 -23.29 2.72
C ASN A 25 7.06 -23.95 4.10
N ALA A 26 8.23 -24.40 4.53
CA ALA A 26 8.42 -24.97 5.86
C ALA A 26 8.19 -23.94 6.98
N GLN A 27 8.60 -22.69 6.78
CA GLN A 27 8.31 -21.59 7.71
C GLN A 27 6.81 -21.33 7.80
N LEU A 28 6.13 -21.23 6.65
CA LEU A 28 4.69 -21.02 6.57
C LEU A 28 3.91 -22.20 7.17
N GLU A 29 4.24 -23.44 6.83
CA GLU A 29 3.65 -24.65 7.40
C GLU A 29 3.90 -24.75 8.91
N GLY A 30 5.11 -24.40 9.35
CA GLY A 30 5.45 -24.31 10.77
C GLY A 30 4.53 -23.33 11.50
N TRP A 31 4.33 -22.13 10.96
CA TRP A 31 3.41 -21.14 11.53
C TRP A 31 1.95 -21.58 11.45
N LEU A 32 1.53 -22.21 10.34
CA LEU A 32 0.15 -22.66 10.11
C LEU A 32 -0.24 -23.88 10.97
N SER A 33 0.70 -24.81 11.19
CA SER A 33 0.47 -26.04 11.98
C SER A 33 0.20 -25.75 13.46
N GLN A 34 0.59 -24.58 13.92
CA GLN A 34 0.36 -24.10 15.28
C GLN A 34 -1.03 -23.46 15.46
N VAL A 35 -1.84 -23.38 14.39
CA VAL A 35 -3.14 -22.68 14.39
C VAL A 35 -4.31 -23.66 14.52
N GLN A 36 -5.26 -23.39 15.43
CA GLN A 36 -6.53 -24.13 15.55
C GLN A 36 -7.67 -23.43 14.78
N SER A 37 -8.44 -24.20 13.99
CA SER A 37 -9.34 -23.66 12.94
C SER A 37 -10.78 -23.42 13.39
N THR A 38 -11.35 -22.24 13.10
CA THR A 38 -12.82 -22.06 12.98
C THR A 38 -13.22 -20.98 11.95
N LYS A 39 -13.71 -21.43 10.77
CA LYS A 39 -14.54 -20.81 9.69
C LYS A 39 -14.10 -19.51 8.97
N ARG A 40 -14.58 -19.37 7.71
CA ARG A 40 -14.05 -18.60 6.54
C ARG A 40 -15.10 -17.67 5.87
N PRO A 41 -14.73 -16.77 4.91
CA PRO A 41 -13.36 -16.35 4.55
C PRO A 41 -13.12 -14.82 4.52
N ALA A 42 -11.95 -14.42 5.02
CA ALA A 42 -11.18 -13.24 4.58
C ALA A 42 -9.79 -13.72 4.07
N ARG A 43 -9.13 -12.92 3.21
CA ARG A 43 -7.85 -13.28 2.56
C ARG A 43 -6.66 -12.55 3.23
N ALA A 44 -6.37 -13.03 4.46
CA ALA A 44 -5.15 -12.98 5.28
C ALA A 44 -4.52 -11.65 5.79
N ILE A 45 -4.56 -11.47 7.12
CA ILE A 45 -3.46 -10.98 7.98
C ILE A 45 -2.96 -12.19 8.78
N ILE A 46 -1.65 -12.41 8.90
CA ILE A 46 -1.06 -13.48 9.73
C ILE A 46 -0.69 -12.87 11.08
N ALA A 47 -1.46 -13.15 12.13
CA ALA A 47 -1.14 -12.78 13.50
C ALA A 47 -1.67 -13.85 14.49
N PRO A 48 -0.84 -14.33 15.45
CA PRO A 48 -1.10 -15.58 16.18
C PRO A 48 -2.00 -15.50 17.43
N HIS A 49 -2.69 -14.40 17.74
CA HIS A 49 -3.43 -14.28 19.01
C HIS A 49 -4.87 -13.78 18.81
N LYS A 50 -5.86 -14.64 19.07
CA LYS A 50 -7.28 -14.38 18.81
C LYS A 50 -7.99 -13.56 19.90
N ASP A 51 -7.37 -13.39 21.08
CA ASP A 51 -8.04 -12.78 22.25
C ASP A 51 -7.42 -11.46 22.73
N GLU A 52 -6.28 -11.05 22.15
CA GLU A 52 -5.59 -9.78 22.51
C GLU A 52 -5.84 -8.65 21.52
N PHE A 53 -6.32 -8.97 20.31
CA PHE A 53 -6.69 -7.98 19.31
C PHE A 53 -7.84 -8.51 18.43
N THR A 54 -8.59 -7.58 17.84
CA THR A 54 -9.66 -7.89 16.87
C THR A 54 -9.38 -7.22 15.54
N ILE A 55 -9.93 -7.76 14.45
CA ILE A 55 -9.83 -7.14 13.12
C ILE A 55 -11.17 -6.58 12.66
N ILE A 56 -11.14 -5.40 12.04
CA ILE A 56 -12.30 -4.78 11.38
C ILE A 56 -12.01 -4.68 9.87
N PRO A 57 -12.42 -5.66 9.06
CA PRO A 57 -12.19 -5.61 7.62
C PRO A 57 -13.13 -4.59 6.96
N VAL A 58 -12.57 -3.62 6.24
CA VAL A 58 -13.31 -2.60 5.50
C VAL A 58 -12.92 -2.65 4.03
N LEU A 59 -13.88 -2.96 3.16
CA LEU A 59 -13.67 -2.88 1.72
C LEU A 59 -13.99 -1.46 1.25
N VAL A 60 -12.95 -0.73 0.81
CA VAL A 60 -13.10 0.63 0.28
C VAL A 60 -13.22 0.57 -1.24
N GLY A 61 -14.35 1.08 -1.76
CA GLY A 61 -14.61 1.15 -3.20
C GLY A 61 -14.04 2.42 -3.85
N ALA A 62 -14.60 2.77 -5.01
CA ALA A 62 -14.32 4.05 -5.67
C ALA A 62 -15.08 5.17 -4.95
N LEU A 63 -14.40 5.92 -4.10
CA LEU A 63 -14.99 7.02 -3.33
C LEU A 63 -14.88 8.35 -4.09
N SER A 64 -15.86 9.23 -3.88
CA SER A 64 -15.70 10.66 -4.17
C SER A 64 -14.88 11.34 -3.07
N GLU A 65 -14.29 12.50 -3.36
CA GLU A 65 -13.53 13.29 -2.36
C GLU A 65 -14.39 13.61 -1.12
N SER A 66 -15.68 13.90 -1.30
CA SER A 66 -16.61 14.10 -0.19
C SER A 66 -16.78 12.84 0.67
N LYS A 67 -16.83 11.66 0.06
CA LYS A 67 -16.94 10.40 0.79
C LYS A 67 -15.64 10.04 1.50
N GLU A 68 -14.48 10.36 0.93
CA GLU A 68 -13.20 10.23 1.63
C GLU A 68 -13.14 11.10 2.89
N GLN A 69 -13.65 12.34 2.83
CA GLN A 69 -13.78 13.22 4.00
C GLN A 69 -14.75 12.66 5.04
N GLU A 70 -15.95 12.23 4.62
CA GLU A 70 -16.96 11.65 5.52
C GLU A 70 -16.43 10.39 6.23
N PHE A 71 -15.82 9.46 5.49
CA PHE A 71 -15.25 8.26 6.08
C PHE A 71 -14.01 8.54 6.91
N GLY A 72 -13.15 9.49 6.50
CA GLY A 72 -12.00 9.92 7.30
C GLY A 72 -12.45 10.46 8.66
N LYS A 73 -13.47 11.31 8.68
CA LYS A 73 -14.08 11.81 9.93
C LYS A 73 -14.74 10.70 10.75
N LEU A 74 -15.38 9.72 10.11
CA LEU A 74 -15.98 8.58 10.81
C LEU A 74 -14.91 7.70 11.49
N PHE A 75 -13.80 7.45 10.81
CA PHE A 75 -12.71 6.59 11.29
C PHE A 75 -11.75 7.29 12.26
N SER A 76 -11.69 8.63 12.26
CA SER A 76 -10.77 9.40 13.10
C SER A 76 -10.86 9.03 14.58
N LYS A 77 -12.06 8.84 15.12
CA LYS A 77 -12.27 8.43 16.52
C LYS A 77 -11.63 7.07 16.87
N TYR A 78 -11.53 6.16 15.89
CA TYR A 78 -10.87 4.87 16.09
C TYR A 78 -9.36 4.99 15.89
N LEU A 79 -8.92 5.87 15.00
CA LEU A 79 -7.49 6.16 14.79
C LEU A 79 -6.84 6.85 16.01
N ALA A 80 -7.64 7.60 16.77
CA ALA A 80 -7.20 8.26 18.01
C ALA A 80 -7.00 7.32 19.21
N ASP A 81 -7.56 6.10 19.15
CA ASP A 81 -7.42 5.13 20.23
C ASP A 81 -6.06 4.41 20.09
N PRO A 82 -5.16 4.51 21.09
CA PRO A 82 -3.83 3.91 21.03
C PRO A 82 -3.85 2.37 21.00
N SER A 83 -5.01 1.74 21.24
CA SER A 83 -5.19 0.30 21.15
C SER A 83 -5.45 -0.18 19.71
N ASN A 84 -5.72 0.75 18.79
CA ASN A 84 -6.07 0.44 17.41
C ASN A 84 -4.90 0.60 16.45
N LEU A 85 -4.89 -0.22 15.40
CA LEU A 85 -3.97 -0.13 14.28
C LEU A 85 -4.73 -0.09 12.96
N PHE A 86 -4.41 0.89 12.12
CA PHE A 86 -4.94 1.01 10.76
C PHE A 86 -3.93 0.44 9.75
N VAL A 87 -4.30 -0.65 9.09
CA VAL A 87 -3.55 -1.18 7.94
C VAL A 87 -4.19 -0.70 6.65
N VAL A 88 -3.52 0.22 5.95
CA VAL A 88 -3.97 0.76 4.66
C VAL A 88 -3.23 0.05 3.54
N SER A 89 -3.94 -0.79 2.78
CA SER A 89 -3.36 -1.63 1.73
C SER A 89 -3.31 -0.89 0.39
N SER A 90 -2.11 -0.72 -0.19
CA SER A 90 -1.93 -0.15 -1.52
C SER A 90 -0.61 -0.58 -2.17
N ASP A 91 -0.66 -0.95 -3.44
CA ASP A 91 0.47 -0.82 -4.36
C ASP A 91 0.56 0.63 -4.86
N PHE A 92 1.73 1.02 -5.40
CA PHE A 92 2.00 2.32 -6.00
C PHE A 92 1.86 2.25 -7.54
N CYS A 93 2.73 2.90 -8.33
CA CYS A 93 2.59 2.92 -9.79
C CYS A 93 2.54 1.52 -10.42
N HIS A 94 1.51 1.29 -11.22
CA HIS A 94 1.43 0.21 -12.19
C HIS A 94 1.77 0.79 -13.56
N TRP A 95 3.03 0.62 -13.98
CA TRP A 95 3.55 1.22 -15.22
C TRP A 95 3.64 0.20 -16.35
N GLY A 96 3.26 0.62 -17.57
CA GLY A 96 3.40 -0.12 -18.82
C GLY A 96 2.10 -0.22 -19.61
N GLN A 97 2.23 -0.59 -20.89
CA GLN A 97 1.11 -0.64 -21.84
C GLN A 97 -0.08 -1.49 -21.35
N ARG A 98 0.20 -2.61 -20.65
CA ARG A 98 -0.84 -3.51 -20.11
C ARG A 98 -1.74 -2.84 -19.07
N PHE A 99 -1.27 -1.77 -18.41
CA PHE A 99 -2.02 -0.98 -17.45
C PHE A 99 -2.64 0.29 -18.06
N ARG A 100 -2.38 0.54 -19.35
CA ARG A 100 -2.72 1.79 -20.04
C ARG A 100 -2.19 3.03 -19.32
N TYR A 101 -1.01 2.89 -18.71
CA TYR A 101 -0.34 3.97 -18.01
C TYR A 101 1.16 3.92 -18.29
N SER A 102 1.66 4.93 -18.98
CA SER A 102 3.06 5.02 -19.39
C SER A 102 3.57 6.45 -19.27
N TYR A 103 3.15 7.16 -18.21
CA TYR A 103 3.68 8.48 -17.90
C TYR A 103 5.21 8.40 -17.78
N TYR A 104 5.90 9.34 -18.42
CA TYR A 104 7.35 9.38 -18.43
C TYR A 104 7.81 10.84 -18.44
N ASP A 105 8.65 11.18 -17.49
CA ASP A 105 9.34 12.44 -17.37
C ASP A 105 10.80 12.22 -17.74
N GLU A 106 11.18 12.65 -18.95
CA GLU A 106 12.51 12.52 -19.51
C GLU A 106 13.60 13.20 -18.65
N SER A 107 13.22 14.21 -17.86
CA SER A 107 14.17 14.90 -16.97
C SER A 107 14.70 14.00 -15.85
N GLN A 108 14.01 12.89 -15.56
CA GLN A 108 14.39 11.95 -14.48
C GLN A 108 15.32 10.82 -14.96
N GLY A 109 15.71 10.79 -16.25
CA GLY A 109 16.57 9.75 -16.80
C GLY A 109 15.77 8.52 -17.23
N GLU A 110 16.25 7.31 -16.90
CA GLU A 110 15.57 6.07 -17.33
C GLU A 110 14.12 5.96 -16.81
N ILE A 111 13.26 5.21 -17.52
CA ILE A 111 11.84 5.05 -17.18
C ILE A 111 11.64 4.65 -15.70
N TYR A 112 12.41 3.69 -15.19
CA TYR A 112 12.29 3.27 -13.79
C TYR A 112 12.59 4.39 -12.78
N ARG A 113 13.45 5.36 -13.13
CA ARG A 113 13.74 6.56 -12.32
C ARG A 113 12.61 7.58 -12.40
N SER A 114 12.00 7.74 -13.57
CA SER A 114 10.77 8.54 -13.71
C SER A 114 9.63 7.97 -12.87
N ILE A 115 9.45 6.64 -12.87
CA ILE A 115 8.48 5.96 -12.00
C ILE A 115 8.81 6.20 -10.52
N GLU A 116 10.08 6.00 -10.12
CA GLU A 116 10.52 6.24 -8.74
C GLU A 116 10.27 7.68 -8.30
N HIS A 117 10.59 8.67 -9.15
CA HIS A 117 10.33 10.07 -8.89
C HIS A 117 8.84 10.35 -8.73
N LEU A 118 8.02 9.83 -9.65
CA LEU A 118 6.57 9.97 -9.61
C LEU A 118 5.97 9.39 -8.32
N ASP A 119 6.39 8.18 -7.94
CA ASP A 119 5.93 7.54 -6.71
C ASP A 119 6.40 8.30 -5.47
N LYS A 120 7.68 8.70 -5.42
CA LYS A 120 8.24 9.47 -4.30
C LYS A 120 7.59 10.84 -4.14
N MET A 121 7.15 11.50 -5.22
CA MET A 121 6.34 12.71 -5.11
C MET A 121 5.03 12.43 -4.36
N GLY A 122 4.31 11.36 -4.73
CA GLY A 122 3.10 10.95 -4.03
C GLY A 122 3.36 10.57 -2.57
N MET A 123 4.43 9.83 -2.31
CA MET A 123 4.88 9.45 -0.96
C MET A 123 5.18 10.68 -0.10
N SER A 124 5.95 11.65 -0.59
CA SER A 124 6.26 12.86 0.17
C SER A 124 5.03 13.70 0.47
N ILE A 125 4.03 13.72 -0.41
CA ILE A 125 2.74 14.38 -0.13
C ILE A 125 1.96 13.65 0.98
N ILE A 126 1.99 12.31 0.99
CA ILE A 126 1.40 11.52 2.07
C ILE A 126 2.12 11.80 3.40
N GLU A 127 3.45 11.94 3.39
CA GLU A 127 4.25 12.30 4.58
C GLU A 127 3.93 13.71 5.11
N GLN A 128 3.44 14.61 4.25
CA GLN A 128 2.93 15.94 4.65
C GLN A 128 1.55 15.88 5.31
N LEU A 129 0.89 14.72 5.34
CA LEU A 129 -0.42 14.50 5.94
C LEU A 129 -1.53 15.37 5.31
N ASP A 130 -1.40 15.71 4.02
CA ASP A 130 -2.31 16.62 3.32
C ASP A 130 -3.19 15.89 2.27
N PRO A 131 -4.49 15.66 2.54
CA PRO A 131 -5.40 15.00 1.61
C PRO A 131 -5.67 15.82 0.34
N VAL A 132 -5.66 17.15 0.41
CA VAL A 132 -5.94 18.03 -0.73
C VAL A 132 -4.77 17.97 -1.72
N SER A 133 -3.55 18.07 -1.20
CA SER A 133 -2.34 17.93 -2.03
C SER A 133 -2.26 16.55 -2.67
N PHE A 134 -2.64 15.48 -1.96
CA PHE A 134 -2.67 14.14 -2.54
C PHE A 134 -3.72 14.00 -3.65
N SER A 135 -4.94 14.53 -3.44
CA SER A 135 -5.99 14.60 -4.47
C SER A 135 -5.51 15.36 -5.72
N ASN A 136 -4.84 16.50 -5.53
CA ASN A 136 -4.28 17.30 -6.63
C ASN A 136 -3.18 16.55 -7.39
N TYR A 137 -2.31 15.82 -6.69
CA TYR A 137 -1.31 14.95 -7.31
C TYR A 137 -1.96 13.87 -8.18
N LEU A 138 -2.99 13.19 -7.66
CA LEU A 138 -3.73 12.16 -8.41
C LEU A 138 -4.41 12.76 -9.64
N LYS A 139 -5.03 13.94 -9.53
CA LYS A 139 -5.65 14.65 -10.68
C LYS A 139 -4.64 15.10 -11.72
N LYS A 140 -3.42 15.45 -11.30
CA LYS A 140 -2.38 15.93 -12.21
C LYS A 140 -1.74 14.78 -12.98
N TYR A 141 -1.29 13.75 -12.26
CA TYR A 141 -0.47 12.69 -12.87
C TYR A 141 -1.24 11.40 -13.15
N HIS A 142 -2.42 11.22 -12.56
CA HIS A 142 -3.20 9.99 -12.66
C HIS A 142 -2.39 8.74 -12.33
N ASN A 143 -1.42 8.84 -11.40
CA ASN A 143 -0.61 7.69 -10.99
C ASN A 143 -1.54 6.56 -10.53
N THR A 144 -1.25 5.33 -10.98
CA THR A 144 -2.13 4.16 -10.89
C THR A 144 -2.11 3.50 -9.50
N ILE A 145 -1.95 4.29 -8.44
CA ILE A 145 -1.98 3.86 -7.04
C ILE A 145 -3.34 3.19 -6.75
N CYS A 146 -3.31 1.89 -6.44
CA CYS A 146 -4.54 1.09 -6.36
C CYS A 146 -5.35 1.40 -5.09
N GLY A 147 -4.68 1.70 -3.98
CA GLY A 147 -5.27 2.05 -2.68
C GLY A 147 -5.41 3.54 -2.45
N ARG A 148 -5.48 4.36 -3.51
CA ARG A 148 -5.63 5.82 -3.42
C ARG A 148 -6.82 6.27 -2.55
N HIS A 149 -7.94 5.53 -2.59
CA HIS A 149 -9.13 5.85 -1.80
C HIS A 149 -8.96 5.52 -0.30
N PRO A 150 -8.48 4.32 0.09
CA PRO A 150 -8.03 4.07 1.46
C PRO A 150 -7.02 5.10 2.00
N ILE A 151 -6.04 5.51 1.18
CA ILE A 151 -5.06 6.54 1.55
C ILE A 151 -5.77 7.89 1.78
N GLY A 152 -6.68 8.29 0.88
CA GLY A 152 -7.49 9.50 1.05
C GLY A 152 -8.31 9.50 2.34
N VAL A 153 -8.94 8.36 2.68
CA VAL A 153 -9.66 8.19 3.96
C VAL A 153 -8.72 8.36 5.15
N LEU A 154 -7.53 7.76 5.12
CA LEU A 154 -6.53 7.89 6.19
C LEU A 154 -6.08 9.34 6.37
N LEU A 155 -5.72 10.04 5.28
CA LEU A 155 -5.28 11.44 5.34
C LEU A 155 -6.38 12.37 5.88
N ASN A 156 -7.65 12.13 5.51
CA ASN A 156 -8.77 12.88 6.07
C ASN A 156 -9.01 12.56 7.56
N ALA A 157 -8.78 11.31 8.00
CA ALA A 157 -8.83 10.97 9.42
C ALA A 157 -7.73 11.69 10.21
N ILE A 158 -6.50 11.70 9.70
CA ILE A 158 -5.34 12.37 10.33
C ILE A 158 -5.60 13.87 10.47
N THR A 159 -6.02 14.54 9.39
CA THR A 159 -6.31 15.99 9.46
C THR A 159 -7.44 16.33 10.41
N GLU A 160 -8.45 15.46 10.57
CA GLU A 160 -9.49 15.65 11.58
C GLU A 160 -8.93 15.55 13.00
N LEU A 161 -7.98 14.65 13.26
CA LEU A 161 -7.32 14.54 14.56
C LEU A 161 -6.37 15.70 14.84
N GLN A 162 -5.66 16.20 13.83
CA GLN A 162 -4.79 17.38 13.94
C GLN A 162 -5.59 18.64 14.33
N LYS A 163 -6.80 18.83 13.79
CA LYS A 163 -7.71 19.92 14.22
C LYS A 163 -8.07 19.85 15.70
N ASN A 164 -8.05 18.65 16.28
CA ASN A 164 -8.29 18.40 17.70
C ASN A 164 -7.00 18.40 18.54
N GLY A 165 -5.87 18.82 17.96
CA GLY A 165 -4.60 19.02 18.68
C GLY A 165 -3.69 17.80 18.76
N MET A 166 -4.02 16.67 18.10
CA MET A 166 -3.10 15.53 18.04
C MET A 166 -1.94 15.78 17.10
N ASN A 167 -0.73 15.46 17.55
CA ASN A 167 0.48 15.51 16.74
C ASN A 167 0.77 14.12 16.17
N MET A 168 1.07 14.06 14.88
CA MET A 168 1.32 12.81 14.18
C MET A 168 2.37 13.03 13.10
N SER A 169 3.11 11.99 12.75
CA SER A 169 4.03 11.99 11.61
C SER A 169 3.92 10.68 10.84
N PHE A 170 3.96 10.74 9.52
CA PHE A 170 4.05 9.56 8.65
C PHE A 170 5.43 9.52 8.00
N SER A 171 6.00 8.33 7.86
CA SER A 171 7.25 8.14 7.12
C SER A 171 7.22 6.85 6.33
N PHE A 172 7.62 6.91 5.07
CA PHE A 172 7.92 5.71 4.31
C PHE A 172 9.27 5.14 4.73
N LEU A 173 9.28 3.83 4.99
CA LEU A 173 10.42 3.08 5.49
C LEU A 173 11.16 2.36 4.35
N ASN A 174 10.46 2.01 3.27
CA ASN A 174 11.05 1.33 2.14
C ASN A 174 10.29 1.58 0.84
N TYR A 175 11.00 1.50 -0.28
CA TYR A 175 10.45 1.57 -1.64
C TYR A 175 11.10 0.49 -2.51
N ALA A 176 10.31 -0.16 -3.36
CA ALA A 176 10.79 -1.15 -4.31
C ALA A 176 9.95 -1.13 -5.59
N GLN A 177 10.53 -1.63 -6.68
CA GLN A 177 9.83 -1.89 -7.94
C GLN A 177 9.94 -3.38 -8.25
N SER A 178 8.89 -3.97 -8.83
CA SER A 178 8.91 -5.38 -9.24
C SER A 178 10.02 -5.68 -10.26
N SER A 179 10.38 -4.68 -11.06
CA SER A 179 11.39 -4.71 -12.12
C SER A 179 11.75 -3.27 -12.52
N GLN A 180 12.94 -3.07 -13.08
CA GLN A 180 13.36 -1.77 -13.62
C GLN A 180 12.97 -1.67 -15.10
N CYS A 181 11.93 -0.90 -15.41
CA CYS A 181 11.55 -0.59 -16.79
C CYS A 181 12.58 0.31 -17.47
N ARG A 182 13.01 -0.08 -18.68
CA ARG A 182 13.98 0.66 -19.51
C ARG A 182 13.43 0.95 -20.90
N ASN A 183 12.46 0.17 -21.38
CA ASN A 183 11.81 0.33 -22.68
C ASN A 183 10.28 0.38 -22.54
N TRP A 184 9.60 0.84 -23.60
CA TRP A 184 8.13 1.02 -23.62
C TRP A 184 7.32 -0.28 -23.54
N GLN A 185 7.95 -1.41 -23.85
CA GLN A 185 7.34 -2.75 -23.75
C GLN A 185 7.46 -3.34 -22.34
N ASP A 186 8.32 -2.76 -21.49
CA ASP A 186 8.47 -3.20 -20.12
C ASP A 186 7.21 -2.86 -19.30
N SER A 187 7.07 -3.53 -18.15
CA SER A 187 6.05 -3.18 -17.18
C SER A 187 6.50 -3.53 -15.78
N SER A 188 6.11 -2.71 -14.81
CA SER A 188 6.43 -2.89 -13.40
C SER A 188 5.26 -2.48 -12.51
N VAL A 189 5.30 -2.93 -11.26
CA VAL A 189 4.47 -2.43 -10.16
C VAL A 189 5.41 -1.97 -9.06
N SER A 190 5.12 -0.80 -8.49
CA SER A 190 5.87 -0.24 -7.37
C SER A 190 5.23 -0.59 -6.02
N TYR A 191 6.06 -0.75 -5.00
CA TYR A 191 5.65 -1.07 -3.64
C TYR A 191 6.32 -0.11 -2.66
N ALA A 192 5.57 0.34 -1.66
CA ALA A 192 6.08 1.18 -0.59
C ALA A 192 5.53 0.71 0.76
N ALA A 193 6.36 0.80 1.80
CA ALA A 193 5.96 0.52 3.17
C ALA A 193 6.19 1.78 4.01
N GLY A 194 5.24 2.13 4.88
CA GLY A 194 5.33 3.31 5.73
C GLY A 194 4.55 3.13 7.04
N ALA A 195 4.84 3.99 8.01
CA ALA A 195 4.24 3.95 9.33
C ALA A 195 3.80 5.36 9.77
N LEU A 196 2.61 5.43 10.38
CA LEU A 196 2.09 6.61 11.08
C LEU A 196 2.43 6.47 12.57
N THR A 197 2.95 7.53 13.18
CA THR A 197 3.18 7.61 14.62
C THR A 197 2.38 8.78 15.20
N VAL A 198 1.69 8.55 16.31
CA VAL A 198 1.00 9.58 17.10
C VAL A 198 1.87 9.94 18.30
N HIS A 199 2.01 11.22 18.60
CA HIS A 199 2.89 11.75 19.66
C HIS A 199 2.08 12.35 20.82
#